data_AF-A0A9D6ER43-F1
#
_entry.id   AF-A0A9D6ER43-F1
#
_cell.length_a   1.000
_cell.length_b   1.000
_cell.length_c   1.000
_cell.angle_alpha   90.00
_cell.angle_beta   90.00
_cell.angle_gamma   90.00
#
_symmetry.space_group_name_H-M   'P 1'
#
loop_
_entity.id
_entity.type
_entity.pdbx_description
1 polymer ?
#
loop_
_entity_poly.entity_id
_entity_poly.type
_entity_poly.pdbx_seq_one_letter_code
_entity_poly.pdbx_strand_id
1 'polypeptide(L)'
;MTEITYYLVRFNTLNPKDDFEKMASLLSTVNGVVVTPSGDSGIHISYKDQTHSSQSSFKLISSSISDSSGRQASMVLTTQQADRAVVELFRKLANKFQYRLFSTRLQCFLPSFVNLLDVDSIILNEKATGIFQKKDFRPVFTYDGTNIFFAENISDKSIHILNAPLLEYFLTFGVEEKPTPEFSYQVAPNIVEFVALVDQELIPLPFYEYFGKSMRIVNYSFFDIANIQRKVFIKPFFYEYDAKRQEYVAITSDKSVINFADKVRIGETLHVALTRIVKDDLKLAPDYFRAKVMQRIEFDKDKEGILTPRLWVNIYLKDIHRSAEFIAQSQRSWTSLNNQKSN
;
A
#
# COMPACT_ATOMS: atom_id res chain seq x y z
N MET A 1 0.26 -4.00 31.43
CA MET A 1 0.20 -3.29 30.13
C MET A 1 0.10 -4.34 29.05
N THR A 2 -0.73 -4.12 28.04
CA THR A 2 -0.88 -5.08 26.94
C THR A 2 0.37 -5.02 26.06
N GLU A 3 0.99 -6.16 25.79
CA GLU A 3 2.11 -6.27 24.86
C GLU A 3 1.60 -6.45 23.43
N ILE A 4 2.31 -5.87 22.47
CA ILE A 4 2.09 -6.03 21.03
C ILE A 4 3.31 -6.68 20.43
N THR A 5 3.08 -7.62 19.52
CA THR A 5 4.14 -8.35 18.82
C THR A 5 4.15 -8.01 17.34
N TYR A 6 5.35 -7.72 16.83
CA TYR A 6 5.63 -7.54 15.43
C TYR A 6 6.68 -8.54 14.97
N TYR A 7 6.44 -9.20 13.84
CA TYR A 7 7.46 -10.00 13.18
C TYR A 7 8.19 -9.17 12.14
N LEU A 8 9.51 -9.27 12.10
CA LEU A 8 10.29 -8.74 10.99
C LEU A 8 10.45 -9.84 9.95
N VAL A 9 9.86 -9.61 8.78
CA VAL A 9 9.85 -10.55 7.65
C VAL A 9 10.64 -9.97 6.49
N ARG A 10 11.53 -10.76 5.91
CA ARG A 10 12.29 -10.45 4.70
C ARG A 10 12.10 -11.58 3.70
N PHE A 11 11.85 -11.25 2.44
CA PHE A 11 11.54 -12.25 1.41
C PHE A 11 12.78 -12.82 0.69
N ASN A 12 13.97 -12.26 0.95
CA ASN A 12 15.25 -12.74 0.42
C ASN A 12 16.17 -13.06 1.61
N THR A 13 16.55 -14.32 1.81
CA THR A 13 17.29 -14.77 2.98
C THR A 13 18.80 -14.64 2.79
N LEU A 14 19.39 -13.59 3.36
CA LEU A 14 20.84 -13.51 3.57
C LEU A 14 21.10 -13.13 5.03
N ASN A 15 21.52 -14.13 5.82
CA ASN A 15 22.09 -14.01 7.17
C ASN A 15 21.32 -13.13 8.19
N PRO A 16 20.17 -13.60 8.72
CA PRO A 16 19.37 -12.84 9.69
C PRO A 16 20.10 -12.54 11.00
N LYS A 17 21.12 -13.33 11.37
CA LYS A 17 21.92 -13.06 12.58
C LYS A 17 22.76 -11.79 12.43
N ASP A 18 23.45 -11.64 11.31
CA ASP A 18 24.25 -10.45 10.99
C ASP A 18 23.36 -9.19 10.89
N ASP A 19 22.18 -9.31 10.26
CA ASP A 19 21.21 -8.21 10.23
C ASP A 19 20.71 -7.84 11.64
N PHE A 20 20.46 -8.83 12.52
CA PHE A 20 20.07 -8.58 13.91
C PHE A 20 21.16 -7.81 14.67
N GLU A 21 22.42 -8.25 14.58
CA GLU A 21 23.56 -7.60 15.24
C GLU A 21 23.77 -6.16 14.74
N LYS A 22 23.65 -5.94 13.43
CA LYS A 22 23.70 -4.60 12.82
C LYS A 22 22.55 -3.71 13.26
N MET A 23 21.33 -4.24 13.34
CA MET A 23 20.16 -3.52 13.84
C MET A 23 20.35 -3.13 15.31
N ALA A 24 20.78 -4.06 16.16
CA ALA A 24 21.06 -3.80 17.58
C ALA A 24 22.15 -2.73 17.77
N SER A 25 23.23 -2.81 16.98
CA SER A 25 24.29 -1.80 16.98
C SER A 25 23.76 -0.42 16.57
N LEU A 26 22.98 -0.32 15.49
CA LEU A 26 22.39 0.95 15.06
C LEU A 26 21.42 1.53 16.10
N LEU A 27 20.60 0.69 16.75
CA LEU A 27 19.70 1.14 17.83
C LEU A 27 20.47 1.79 18.98
N SER A 28 21.63 1.24 19.35
CA SER A 28 22.47 1.81 20.42
C SER A 28 23.05 3.19 20.09
N THR A 29 23.02 3.60 18.82
CA THR A 29 23.47 4.94 18.38
C THR A 29 22.36 6.00 18.41
N VAL A 30 21.11 5.59 18.65
CA VAL A 30 19.94 6.48 18.65
C VAL A 30 19.83 7.17 20.00
N ASN A 31 19.74 8.50 20.00
CA ASN A 31 19.57 9.28 21.23
C ASN A 31 18.30 8.85 21.98
N GLY A 32 18.41 8.70 23.31
CA GLY A 32 17.32 8.24 24.17
C GLY A 32 17.07 6.73 24.17
N VAL A 33 17.80 5.95 23.35
CA VAL A 33 17.71 4.48 23.34
C VAL A 33 18.85 3.88 24.14
N VAL A 34 18.53 2.96 25.05
CA VAL A 34 19.49 2.09 25.72
C VAL A 34 19.19 0.65 25.32
N VAL A 35 20.22 -0.04 24.84
CA VAL A 35 20.16 -1.45 24.44
C VAL A 35 20.92 -2.28 25.46
N THR A 36 20.24 -3.24 26.09
CA THR A 36 20.87 -4.19 27.02
C THR A 36 20.70 -5.62 26.50
N PRO A 37 21.74 -6.46 26.53
CA PRO A 37 21.61 -7.87 26.15
C PRO A 37 20.55 -8.60 26.98
N SER A 38 19.79 -9.48 26.34
CA SER A 38 18.74 -10.31 26.95
C SER A 38 18.89 -11.76 26.47
N GLY A 39 19.70 -12.54 27.18
CA GLY A 39 20.06 -13.90 26.77
C GLY A 39 20.88 -13.97 25.48
N ASP A 40 21.04 -15.17 24.93
CA ASP A 40 21.98 -15.44 23.82
C ASP A 40 21.51 -14.95 22.44
N SER A 41 20.27 -14.47 22.32
CA SER A 41 19.67 -14.11 21.02
C SER A 41 18.64 -12.98 21.12
N GLY A 42 18.76 -12.13 22.15
CA GLY A 42 17.81 -11.06 22.41
C GLY A 42 18.46 -9.81 22.98
N ILE A 43 17.76 -8.69 22.81
CA ILE A 43 18.06 -7.43 23.47
C ILE A 43 16.79 -6.86 24.12
N HIS A 44 16.97 -6.21 25.26
CA HIS A 44 16.00 -5.28 25.82
C HIS A 44 16.33 -3.88 25.34
N ILE A 45 15.28 -3.12 25.07
CA ILE A 45 15.37 -1.77 24.53
C ILE A 45 14.58 -0.89 25.49
N SER A 46 15.24 0.07 26.13
CA SER A 46 14.54 1.15 26.81
C SER A 46 14.65 2.40 25.97
N TYR A 47 13.52 3.03 25.65
CA TYR A 47 13.48 4.34 25.03
C TYR A 47 12.98 5.35 26.05
N LYS A 48 13.63 6.51 26.13
CA LYS A 48 13.20 7.61 26.99
C LYS A 48 13.44 8.94 26.30
N ASP A 49 12.39 9.75 26.21
CA ASP A 49 12.47 11.17 25.90
C ASP A 49 11.90 12.02 27.04
N GLN A 50 11.64 13.30 26.79
CA GLN A 50 11.13 14.23 27.82
C GLN A 50 9.72 13.87 28.30
N THR A 51 8.95 13.13 27.51
CA THR A 51 7.51 12.92 27.69
C THR A 51 7.12 11.45 27.75
N HIS A 52 7.98 10.55 27.29
CA HIS A 52 7.69 9.13 27.12
C HIS A 52 8.84 8.27 27.61
N SER A 53 8.50 7.12 28.20
CA SER A 53 9.45 6.08 28.54
C SER A 53 8.81 4.74 28.23
N SER A 54 9.52 3.88 27.51
CA SER A 54 9.04 2.56 27.15
C SER A 54 10.11 1.49 27.27
N GLN A 55 9.63 0.24 27.36
CA GLN A 55 10.46 -0.94 27.39
C GLN A 55 9.93 -1.94 26.37
N SER A 56 10.85 -2.42 25.53
CA SER A 56 10.56 -3.35 24.44
C SER A 56 11.63 -4.43 24.40
N SER A 57 11.33 -5.56 23.76
CA SER A 57 12.29 -6.63 23.53
C SER A 57 12.39 -6.94 22.04
N PHE A 58 13.61 -7.20 21.58
CA PHE A 58 13.88 -7.55 20.20
C PHE A 58 14.75 -8.81 20.18
N LYS A 59 14.29 -9.85 19.50
CA LYS A 59 14.93 -11.17 19.55
C LYS A 59 15.03 -11.81 18.17
N LEU A 60 16.12 -12.53 17.94
CA LEU A 60 16.26 -13.46 16.84
C LEU A 60 15.46 -14.74 17.14
N ILE A 61 14.75 -15.27 16.16
CA ILE A 61 13.95 -16.49 16.30
C ILE A 61 14.72 -17.64 15.64
N SER A 62 14.98 -18.72 16.38
CA SER A 62 15.81 -19.85 15.97
C SER A 62 15.20 -20.75 14.90
N SER A 63 13.87 -20.72 14.76
CA SER A 63 13.12 -21.39 13.69
C SER A 63 12.29 -20.33 12.98
N SER A 64 12.44 -20.21 11.66
CA SER A 64 11.56 -19.35 10.86
C SER A 64 10.12 -19.75 11.16
N ILE A 65 9.35 -18.87 11.84
CA ILE A 65 7.93 -19.12 12.05
C ILE A 65 7.30 -18.99 10.67
N SER A 66 7.08 -20.14 10.02
CA SER A 66 6.22 -20.22 8.85
C SER A 66 4.79 -20.25 9.34
N ASP A 67 4.08 -19.13 9.17
CA ASP A 67 2.62 -19.20 9.19
C ASP A 67 2.12 -20.04 8.00
N SER A 68 0.84 -20.39 7.99
CA SER A 68 0.20 -21.09 6.87
C SER A 68 0.28 -20.35 5.53
N SER A 69 0.76 -19.09 5.52
CA SER A 69 1.02 -18.30 4.32
C SER A 69 2.48 -18.37 3.82
N GLY A 70 3.34 -19.14 4.50
CA GLY A 70 4.72 -19.40 4.08
C GLY A 70 5.67 -18.22 4.33
N ARG A 71 5.33 -17.28 5.21
CA ARG A 71 6.20 -16.16 5.58
C ARG A 71 7.31 -16.65 6.50
N GLN A 72 8.55 -16.25 6.29
CA GLN A 72 9.65 -16.60 7.20
C GLN A 72 10.02 -15.38 8.05
N ALA A 73 9.47 -15.32 9.27
CA ALA A 73 9.92 -14.36 10.28
C ALA A 73 11.26 -14.82 10.87
N SER A 74 12.24 -13.93 10.91
CA SER A 74 13.55 -14.23 11.52
C SER A 74 13.78 -13.50 12.84
N MET A 75 13.01 -12.44 13.10
CA MET A 75 13.13 -11.64 14.31
C MET A 75 11.75 -11.22 14.80
N VAL A 76 11.64 -10.99 16.10
CA VAL A 76 10.42 -10.52 16.76
C VAL A 76 10.72 -9.27 17.58
N LEU A 77 9.86 -8.27 17.43
CA LEU A 77 9.79 -7.09 18.28
C LEU A 77 8.54 -7.21 19.15
N THR A 78 8.71 -7.18 20.46
CA THR A 78 7.62 -7.07 21.43
C THR A 78 7.71 -5.72 22.12
N THR A 79 6.62 -4.96 22.09
CA THR A 79 6.55 -3.59 22.61
C THR A 79 5.31 -3.42 23.47
N GLN A 80 5.28 -2.38 24.29
CA GLN A 80 4.06 -2.00 25.00
C GLN A 80 3.05 -1.35 24.06
N GLN A 81 1.76 -1.52 24.36
CA GLN A 81 0.71 -0.74 23.71
C GLN A 81 0.96 0.76 23.85
N ALA A 82 0.60 1.52 22.81
CA ALA A 82 0.83 2.95 22.71
C ALA A 82 2.31 3.38 22.64
N ASP A 83 3.24 2.46 22.34
CA ASP A 83 4.65 2.81 22.13
C ASP A 83 4.98 3.13 20.67
N ARG A 84 4.45 4.27 20.22
CA ARG A 84 4.65 4.78 18.86
C ARG A 84 6.13 4.95 18.49
N ALA A 85 6.93 5.49 19.41
CA ALA A 85 8.32 5.86 19.14
C ALA A 85 9.17 4.64 18.75
N VAL A 86 9.05 3.54 19.49
CA VAL A 86 9.79 2.31 19.20
C VAL A 86 9.30 1.66 17.90
N VAL A 87 7.98 1.63 17.66
CA VAL A 87 7.43 1.08 16.41
C VAL A 87 7.95 1.85 15.19
N GLU A 88 7.92 3.18 15.22
CA GLU A 88 8.45 4.01 14.13
C GLU A 88 9.95 3.82 13.91
N LEU A 89 10.72 3.75 14.99
CA LEU A 89 12.15 3.50 14.93
C LEU A 89 12.44 2.17 14.23
N PHE A 90 11.71 1.11 14.61
CA PHE A 90 11.86 -0.20 13.99
C PHE A 90 11.35 -0.26 12.56
N ARG A 91 10.30 0.47 12.18
CA ARG A 91 9.88 0.56 10.77
C ARG A 91 10.98 1.14 9.89
N LYS A 92 11.60 2.25 10.34
CA LYS A 92 12.73 2.88 9.63
C LYS A 92 13.93 1.95 9.55
N LEU A 93 14.26 1.29 10.67
CA LEU A 93 15.40 0.38 10.76
C LEU A 93 15.19 -0.86 9.88
N ALA A 94 14.05 -1.54 10.01
CA ALA A 94 13.71 -2.73 9.23
C ALA A 94 13.79 -2.48 7.72
N ASN A 95 13.22 -1.35 7.25
CA ASN A 95 13.26 -0.98 5.84
C ASN A 95 14.70 -0.84 5.30
N LYS A 96 15.64 -0.32 6.11
CA LYS A 96 17.07 -0.22 5.73
C LYS A 96 17.70 -1.58 5.42
N PHE A 97 17.23 -2.63 6.08
CA PHE A 97 17.67 -4.02 5.88
C PHE A 97 16.69 -4.84 5.05
N GLN A 98 15.76 -4.20 4.33
CA GLN A 98 14.75 -4.85 3.49
C GLN A 98 13.78 -5.77 4.25
N TYR A 99 13.61 -5.55 5.56
CA TYR A 99 12.56 -6.18 6.35
C TYR A 99 11.30 -5.33 6.35
N ARG A 100 10.15 -5.98 6.49
CA ARG A 100 8.85 -5.35 6.77
C ARG A 100 8.35 -5.83 8.12
N LEU A 101 7.71 -4.92 8.87
CA LEU A 101 7.08 -5.25 10.14
C LEU A 101 5.68 -5.81 9.88
N PHE A 102 5.41 -7.01 10.38
CA PHE A 102 4.10 -7.65 10.34
C PHE A 102 3.45 -7.59 11.73
N SER A 103 2.29 -6.94 11.84
CA SER A 103 1.52 -6.88 13.09
C SER A 103 0.76 -8.19 13.29
N THR A 104 1.01 -8.90 14.38
CA THR A 104 0.26 -10.13 14.71
C THR A 104 -1.18 -9.84 15.12
N ARG A 105 -1.49 -8.62 15.55
CA ARG A 105 -2.84 -8.25 15.96
C ARG A 105 -3.71 -7.83 14.77
N LEU A 106 -3.14 -7.05 13.85
CA LEU A 106 -3.82 -6.63 12.62
C LEU A 106 -3.73 -7.67 11.50
N GLN A 107 -2.84 -8.67 11.62
CA GLN A 107 -2.61 -9.72 10.62
C GLN A 107 -2.20 -9.16 9.23
N CYS A 108 -1.45 -8.06 9.23
CA CYS A 108 -0.95 -7.40 8.02
C CYS A 108 0.43 -6.79 8.23
N PHE A 109 1.11 -6.47 7.13
CA PHE A 109 2.30 -5.63 7.18
C PHE A 109 1.93 -4.20 7.54
N LEU A 110 2.77 -3.54 8.33
CA LEU A 110 2.67 -2.10 8.48
C LEU A 110 3.02 -1.44 7.14
N PRO A 111 2.23 -0.48 6.65
CA PRO A 111 2.51 0.25 5.41
C PRO A 111 3.92 0.87 5.40
N SER A 112 4.48 1.17 4.24
CA SER A 112 5.80 1.81 4.16
C SER A 112 5.80 3.28 4.61
N PHE A 113 4.63 3.93 4.58
CA PHE A 113 4.45 5.33 4.98
C PHE A 113 4.52 5.49 6.50
N VAL A 114 5.64 6.00 7.00
CA VAL A 114 5.91 6.14 8.44
C VAL A 114 4.87 6.97 9.20
N ASN A 115 4.24 7.95 8.53
CA ASN A 115 3.20 8.79 9.13
C ASN A 115 1.85 8.09 9.24
N LEU A 116 1.67 6.92 8.62
CA LEU A 116 0.48 6.09 8.81
C LEU A 116 0.76 5.13 9.96
N LEU A 117 0.19 5.44 11.12
CA LEU A 117 0.38 4.72 12.37
C LEU A 117 -0.65 3.61 12.48
N ASP A 118 -0.24 2.43 12.94
CA ASP A 118 -1.20 1.42 13.40
C ASP A 118 -1.83 1.89 14.72
N VAL A 119 -3.11 1.59 14.92
CA VAL A 119 -3.84 2.09 16.10
C VAL A 119 -3.36 1.49 17.42
N ASP A 120 -2.66 0.36 17.38
CA ASP A 120 -2.14 -0.29 18.58
C ASP A 120 -0.91 0.45 19.14
N SER A 121 -0.18 1.16 18.27
CA SER A 121 0.95 2.02 18.63
C SER A 121 0.56 3.36 19.25
N ILE A 122 -0.75 3.69 19.36
CA ILE A 122 -1.23 4.97 19.91
C ILE A 122 -2.31 4.78 20.98
N ILE A 123 -2.54 5.84 21.78
CA ILE A 123 -3.71 5.92 22.67
C ILE A 123 -4.85 6.56 21.89
N LEU A 124 -5.90 5.78 21.61
CA LEU A 124 -7.14 6.33 21.05
C LEU A 124 -7.97 6.98 22.15
N ASN A 125 -8.54 8.16 21.82
CA ASN A 125 -9.49 8.84 22.67
C ASN A 125 -10.72 7.94 22.92
N GLU A 126 -11.14 7.78 24.18
CA GLU A 126 -12.31 6.96 24.55
C GLU A 126 -13.59 7.38 23.82
N LYS A 127 -13.79 8.69 23.60
CA LYS A 127 -14.92 9.20 22.80
C LYS A 127 -14.84 8.70 21.36
N ALA A 128 -13.65 8.73 20.75
CA ALA A 128 -13.44 8.22 19.39
C ALA A 128 -13.75 6.72 19.31
N THR A 129 -13.26 5.94 20.28
CA THR A 129 -13.57 4.51 20.40
C THR A 129 -15.07 4.25 20.46
N GLY A 130 -15.81 5.03 21.26
CA GLY A 130 -17.26 4.95 21.33
C GLY A 130 -17.97 5.31 20.01
N ILE A 131 -17.44 6.27 19.24
CA ILE A 131 -17.95 6.61 17.90
C ILE A 131 -17.77 5.42 16.95
N PHE A 132 -16.56 4.85 16.89
CA PHE A 132 -16.26 3.72 16.01
C PHE A 132 -17.15 2.52 16.31
N GLN A 133 -17.31 2.16 17.59
CA GLN A 133 -18.22 1.08 18.01
C GLN A 133 -19.68 1.34 17.58
N LYS A 134 -20.21 2.55 17.80
CA LYS A 134 -21.58 2.90 17.41
C LYS A 134 -21.81 2.88 15.90
N LYS A 135 -20.76 3.12 15.10
CA LYS A 135 -20.82 3.11 13.65
C LYS A 135 -20.38 1.77 13.02
N ASP A 136 -20.19 0.73 13.84
CA ASP A 136 -19.77 -0.63 13.43
C ASP A 136 -18.40 -0.69 12.74
N PHE A 137 -17.46 0.12 13.24
CA PHE A 137 -16.09 0.21 12.74
C PHE A 137 -15.07 -0.15 13.81
N ARG A 138 -13.99 -0.83 13.37
CA ARG A 138 -12.78 -1.05 14.14
C ARG A 138 -11.65 -0.23 13.53
N PRO A 139 -11.11 0.80 14.20
CA PRO A 139 -10.01 1.57 13.64
C PRO A 139 -8.78 0.66 13.47
N VAL A 140 -8.02 0.84 12.40
CA VAL A 140 -6.84 0.02 12.08
C VAL A 140 -5.59 0.87 11.87
N PHE A 141 -5.73 2.01 11.20
CA PHE A 141 -4.64 2.94 10.95
C PHE A 141 -5.09 4.40 11.07
N THR A 142 -4.16 5.30 11.36
CA THR A 142 -4.41 6.75 11.35
C THR A 142 -3.19 7.53 10.89
N TYR A 143 -3.40 8.67 10.23
CA TYR A 143 -2.31 9.58 9.91
C TYR A 143 -1.91 10.41 11.13
N ASP A 144 -0.62 10.39 11.43
CA ASP A 144 -0.04 11.14 12.53
C ASP A 144 -0.42 12.63 12.50
N GLY A 145 -0.82 13.15 13.66
CA GLY A 145 -1.20 14.55 13.84
C GLY A 145 -2.51 14.94 13.13
N THR A 146 -3.29 13.99 12.62
CA THR A 146 -4.55 14.26 11.92
C THR A 146 -5.72 13.45 12.48
N ASN A 147 -6.94 13.79 12.05
CA ASN A 147 -8.16 13.00 12.28
C ASN A 147 -8.49 12.06 11.11
N ILE A 148 -7.53 11.76 10.23
CA ILE A 148 -7.74 10.84 9.10
C ILE A 148 -7.52 9.41 9.57
N PHE A 149 -8.62 8.69 9.77
CA PHE A 149 -8.61 7.29 10.18
C PHE A 149 -8.99 6.37 9.03
N PHE A 150 -8.37 5.18 9.03
CA PHE A 150 -8.86 4.01 8.32
C PHE A 150 -9.41 3.01 9.32
N ALA A 151 -10.57 2.46 9.01
CA ALA A 151 -11.24 1.51 9.88
C ALA A 151 -11.77 0.32 9.08
N GLU A 152 -11.72 -0.86 9.69
CA GLU A 152 -12.36 -2.05 9.18
C GLU A 152 -13.84 -2.00 9.56
N ASN A 153 -14.72 -2.15 8.56
CA ASN A 153 -16.14 -2.39 8.81
C ASN A 153 -16.30 -3.79 9.42
N ILE A 154 -16.96 -3.88 10.57
CA ILE A 154 -17.04 -5.13 11.33
C ILE A 154 -17.88 -6.18 10.57
N SER A 155 -18.89 -5.74 9.83
CA SER A 155 -19.84 -6.59 9.11
C SER A 155 -19.23 -7.28 7.88
N ASP A 156 -18.47 -6.56 7.05
CA ASP A 156 -17.95 -7.10 5.78
C ASP A 156 -16.41 -7.21 5.70
N LYS A 157 -15.69 -6.77 6.74
CA LYS A 157 -14.22 -6.77 6.85
C LYS A 157 -13.50 -5.88 5.84
N SER A 158 -14.23 -5.04 5.10
CA SER A 158 -13.63 -4.08 4.20
C SER A 158 -13.03 -2.91 4.95
N ILE A 159 -12.00 -2.28 4.37
CA ILE A 159 -11.36 -1.11 4.96
C ILE A 159 -11.96 0.14 4.35
N HIS A 160 -12.34 1.07 5.22
CA HIS A 160 -12.92 2.35 4.89
C HIS A 160 -12.00 3.48 5.33
N ILE A 161 -11.99 4.58 4.57
CA ILE A 161 -11.53 5.87 5.06
C ILE A 161 -12.70 6.56 5.77
N LEU A 162 -12.44 7.17 6.92
CA LEU A 162 -13.44 7.91 7.68
C LEU A 162 -13.42 9.39 7.32
N ASN A 163 -14.59 10.01 7.33
CA ASN A 163 -14.75 11.44 7.11
C ASN A 163 -14.27 12.22 8.35
N ALA A 164 -13.05 12.74 8.28
CA ALA A 164 -12.41 13.45 9.39
C ALA A 164 -13.26 14.62 9.94
N PRO A 165 -13.81 15.54 9.10
CA PRO A 165 -14.75 16.56 9.56
C PRO A 165 -15.97 16.01 10.31
N LEU A 166 -16.57 14.91 9.82
CA LEU A 166 -17.74 14.33 10.50
C LEU A 166 -17.37 13.61 11.80
N LEU A 167 -16.19 12.98 11.85
CA LEU A 167 -15.65 12.41 13.08
C LEU A 167 -15.42 13.50 14.14
N GLU A 168 -14.85 14.64 13.75
CA GLU A 168 -14.65 15.80 14.62
C GLU A 168 -15.98 16.38 15.13
N TYR A 169 -16.99 16.45 14.25
CA TYR A 169 -18.35 16.82 14.65
C TYR A 169 -18.90 15.87 15.72
N PHE A 170 -18.80 14.56 15.53
CA PHE A 170 -19.28 13.58 16.52
C PHE A 170 -18.48 13.59 17.83
N LEU A 171 -17.18 13.88 17.78
CA LEU A 171 -16.36 14.04 19.00
C LEU A 171 -16.84 15.24 19.85
N THR A 172 -17.34 16.29 19.19
CA THR A 172 -17.78 17.53 19.82
C THR A 172 -19.24 17.49 20.27
N PHE A 173 -20.14 17.02 19.41
CA PHE A 173 -21.59 17.12 19.61
C PHE A 173 -22.27 15.78 19.91
N GLY A 174 -21.53 14.67 19.84
CA GLY A 174 -22.05 13.33 20.00
C GLY A 174 -22.45 12.67 18.68
N VAL A 175 -22.58 11.34 18.72
CA VAL A 175 -22.91 10.52 17.54
C VAL A 175 -24.39 10.62 17.23
N GLU A 176 -24.72 10.93 15.98
CA GLU A 176 -26.09 10.77 15.50
C GLU A 176 -26.46 9.28 15.35
N GLU A 177 -27.62 8.90 15.90
CA GLU A 177 -28.20 7.56 15.77
C GLU A 177 -28.66 7.25 14.34
N LYS A 178 -29.03 8.30 13.58
CA LYS A 178 -29.47 8.13 12.19
C LYS A 178 -28.30 7.63 11.31
N PRO A 179 -28.60 6.87 10.23
CA PRO A 179 -27.60 6.51 9.25
C PRO A 179 -26.95 7.75 8.65
N THR A 180 -25.61 7.76 8.63
CA THR A 180 -24.80 8.85 8.06
C THR A 180 -23.89 8.26 6.98
N PRO A 181 -24.40 8.13 5.73
CA PRO A 181 -23.64 7.50 4.64
C PRO A 181 -22.29 8.16 4.38
N GLU A 182 -22.19 9.47 4.62
CA GLU A 182 -20.95 10.24 4.47
C GLU A 182 -19.91 9.99 5.56
N PHE A 183 -20.19 9.14 6.56
CA PHE A 183 -19.22 8.85 7.61
C PHE A 183 -17.98 8.13 7.08
N SER A 184 -18.14 7.33 6.02
CA SER A 184 -17.04 6.57 5.47
C SER A 184 -17.32 6.16 4.02
N TYR A 185 -16.28 5.77 3.30
CA TYR A 185 -16.45 4.95 2.10
C TYR A 185 -15.34 3.90 2.02
N GLN A 186 -15.67 2.78 1.36
CA GLN A 186 -14.77 1.65 1.22
C GLN A 186 -13.58 2.02 0.33
N VAL A 187 -12.36 1.80 0.81
CA VAL A 187 -11.11 2.04 0.08
C VAL A 187 -10.39 0.74 -0.31
N ALA A 188 -10.61 -0.34 0.43
CA ALA A 188 -10.06 -1.66 0.12
C ALA A 188 -11.02 -2.78 0.57
N PRO A 189 -11.00 -3.96 -0.07
CA PRO A 189 -11.86 -5.07 0.31
C PRO A 189 -11.45 -5.76 1.62
N ASN A 190 -10.20 -5.60 2.07
CA ASN A 190 -9.70 -6.13 3.35
C ASN A 190 -8.39 -5.44 3.72
N ILE A 191 -7.92 -5.68 4.95
CA ILE A 191 -6.68 -5.07 5.48
C ILE A 191 -5.42 -5.48 4.73
N VAL A 192 -5.40 -6.67 4.14
CA VAL A 192 -4.25 -7.19 3.39
C VAL A 192 -4.09 -6.47 2.05
N GLU A 193 -5.17 -6.29 1.29
CA GLU A 193 -5.17 -5.48 0.07
C GLU A 193 -4.99 -3.98 0.38
N PHE A 194 -5.48 -3.49 1.52
CA PHE A 194 -5.30 -2.10 1.95
C PHE A 194 -3.81 -1.71 2.02
N VAL A 195 -2.97 -2.53 2.64
CA VAL A 195 -1.53 -2.24 2.77
C VAL A 195 -0.89 -2.05 1.40
N ALA A 196 -1.14 -2.97 0.47
CA ALA A 196 -0.60 -2.90 -0.88
C ALA A 196 -1.12 -1.68 -1.66
N LEU A 197 -2.38 -1.28 -1.46
CA LEU A 197 -2.96 -0.11 -2.10
C LEU A 197 -2.38 1.19 -1.53
N VAL A 198 -2.22 1.29 -0.21
CA VAL A 198 -1.58 2.44 0.44
C VAL A 198 -0.15 2.60 -0.04
N ASP A 199 0.65 1.54 -0.03
CA ASP A 199 2.07 1.56 -0.42
C ASP A 199 2.27 2.06 -1.87
N GLN A 200 1.24 1.96 -2.72
CA GLN A 200 1.24 2.45 -4.11
C GLN A 200 0.55 3.81 -4.30
N GLU A 201 0.07 4.44 -3.22
CA GLU A 201 -0.72 5.67 -3.22
C GLU A 201 -2.00 5.54 -4.07
N LEU A 202 -2.69 4.40 -3.94
CA LEU A 202 -3.95 4.11 -4.63
C LEU A 202 -5.19 4.42 -3.80
N ILE A 203 -4.99 4.97 -2.59
CA ILE A 203 -6.04 5.43 -1.70
C ILE A 203 -5.90 6.94 -1.53
N PRO A 204 -6.69 7.74 -2.25
CA PRO A 204 -6.64 9.20 -2.14
C PRO A 204 -7.20 9.66 -0.79
N LEU A 205 -6.56 10.68 -0.21
CA LEU A 205 -6.95 11.26 1.08
C LEU A 205 -8.10 12.29 1.02
N PRO A 206 -8.28 13.08 -0.06
CA PRO A 206 -9.38 14.04 -0.14
C PRO A 206 -10.75 13.33 -0.15
N PHE A 207 -11.41 13.26 1.01
CA PHE A 207 -12.63 12.46 1.22
C PHE A 207 -13.73 12.79 0.20
N TYR A 208 -14.17 14.04 0.12
CA TYR A 208 -15.28 14.47 -0.75
C TYR A 208 -14.92 14.52 -2.23
N GLU A 209 -13.62 14.51 -2.58
CA GLU A 209 -13.23 14.40 -3.99
C GLU A 209 -13.56 13.01 -4.55
N TYR A 210 -13.50 11.97 -3.70
CA TYR A 210 -13.68 10.57 -4.10
C TYR A 210 -14.94 9.91 -3.52
N PHE A 211 -15.62 10.55 -2.57
CA PHE A 211 -16.90 10.07 -2.05
C PHE A 211 -17.92 9.90 -3.18
N GLY A 212 -18.46 8.68 -3.34
CA GLY A 212 -19.39 8.34 -4.42
C GLY A 212 -18.76 8.20 -5.82
N LYS A 213 -17.43 8.31 -5.96
CA LYS A 213 -16.72 8.15 -7.24
C LYS A 213 -15.97 6.83 -7.31
N SER A 214 -15.76 6.36 -8.54
CA SER A 214 -14.93 5.19 -8.80
C SER A 214 -13.46 5.50 -8.53
N MET A 215 -12.83 4.75 -7.62
CA MET A 215 -11.38 4.80 -7.39
C MET A 215 -10.60 3.91 -8.37
N ARG A 216 -11.21 3.42 -9.46
CA ARG A 216 -10.51 2.56 -10.42
C ARG A 216 -9.30 3.25 -11.05
N ILE A 217 -9.32 4.57 -11.20
CA ILE A 217 -8.20 5.37 -11.69
C ILE A 217 -7.97 6.54 -10.74
N VAL A 218 -6.77 6.63 -10.18
CA VAL A 218 -6.31 7.79 -9.40
C VAL A 218 -5.44 8.66 -10.31
N ASN A 219 -5.75 9.94 -10.40
CA ASN A 219 -5.12 10.84 -11.37
C ASN A 219 -4.28 11.93 -10.70
N TYR A 220 -2.96 11.76 -10.74
CA TYR A 220 -2.01 12.77 -10.24
C TYR A 220 -1.50 13.72 -11.34
N SER A 221 -1.88 13.50 -12.60
CA SER A 221 -1.41 14.31 -13.74
C SER A 221 -2.13 15.64 -13.91
N PHE A 222 -3.27 15.83 -13.26
CA PHE A 222 -4.22 16.93 -13.50
C PHE A 222 -4.73 17.01 -14.95
N PHE A 223 -4.39 16.05 -15.82
CA PHE A 223 -4.96 15.90 -17.15
C PHE A 223 -6.42 15.46 -17.03
N ASP A 224 -7.33 16.02 -17.82
CA ASP A 224 -8.73 15.57 -17.83
C ASP A 224 -8.86 14.20 -18.50
N ILE A 225 -8.70 13.16 -17.68
CA ILE A 225 -8.81 11.76 -18.12
C ILE A 225 -10.25 11.30 -18.31
N ALA A 226 -11.23 12.09 -17.85
CA ALA A 226 -12.64 11.81 -18.03
C ALA A 226 -13.13 12.31 -19.39
N ASN A 227 -12.66 13.49 -19.81
CA ASN A 227 -13.05 14.13 -21.07
C ASN A 227 -11.85 14.32 -22.00
N ILE A 228 -11.35 13.23 -22.56
CA ILE A 228 -10.21 13.26 -23.49
C ILE A 228 -10.67 13.75 -24.87
N GLN A 229 -10.48 15.04 -25.15
CA GLN A 229 -10.94 15.70 -26.39
C GLN A 229 -10.00 15.56 -27.59
N ARG A 230 -8.80 15.02 -27.38
CA ARG A 230 -7.75 14.89 -28.39
C ARG A 230 -7.05 13.55 -28.24
N LYS A 231 -6.25 13.18 -29.23
CA LYS A 231 -5.37 12.03 -29.12
C LYS A 231 -4.45 12.16 -27.90
N VAL A 232 -4.30 11.06 -27.17
CA VAL A 232 -3.44 10.94 -26.00
C VAL A 232 -2.76 9.58 -26.06
N PHE A 233 -1.44 9.54 -25.92
CA PHE A 233 -0.69 8.29 -25.78
C PHE A 233 -0.70 7.82 -24.32
N ILE A 234 -0.67 6.50 -24.14
CA ILE A 234 -0.56 5.82 -22.85
C ILE A 234 0.75 5.05 -22.87
N LYS A 235 1.56 5.27 -21.84
CA LYS A 235 2.73 4.45 -21.50
C LYS A 235 2.41 3.65 -20.22
N PRO A 236 1.95 2.40 -20.35
CA PRO A 236 1.57 1.59 -19.21
C PRO A 236 2.77 0.92 -18.53
N PHE A 237 2.67 0.75 -17.22
CA PHE A 237 3.59 -0.04 -16.39
C PHE A 237 2.74 -1.00 -15.57
N PHE A 238 3.01 -2.30 -15.67
CA PHE A 238 2.15 -3.32 -15.07
C PHE A 238 2.73 -3.88 -13.78
N TYR A 239 1.85 -4.10 -12.81
CA TYR A 239 2.18 -4.66 -11.51
C TYR A 239 1.21 -5.80 -11.18
N GLU A 240 1.73 -6.90 -10.67
CA GLU A 240 0.97 -8.05 -10.18
C GLU A 240 0.92 -8.01 -8.65
N TYR A 241 -0.23 -8.37 -8.06
CA TYR A 241 -0.36 -8.47 -6.62
C TYR A 241 0.31 -9.75 -6.11
N ASP A 242 1.30 -9.62 -5.23
CA ASP A 242 1.87 -10.74 -4.49
C ASP A 242 1.17 -10.84 -3.12
N ALA A 243 0.23 -11.78 -2.99
CA ALA A 243 -0.55 -11.97 -1.77
C ALA A 243 0.30 -12.38 -0.54
N LYS A 244 1.44 -13.05 -0.76
CA LYS A 244 2.34 -13.43 0.36
C LYS A 244 3.06 -12.22 0.90
N ARG A 245 3.49 -11.34 -0.02
CA ARG A 245 4.18 -10.09 0.29
C ARG A 245 3.23 -8.96 0.64
N GLN A 246 1.93 -9.04 0.32
CA GLN A 246 0.98 -7.93 0.44
C GLN A 246 1.53 -6.67 -0.25
N GLU A 247 2.03 -6.83 -1.48
CA GLU A 247 2.59 -5.74 -2.27
C GLU A 247 2.32 -5.94 -3.75
N TYR A 248 2.41 -4.86 -4.52
CA TYR A 248 2.39 -4.91 -5.97
C TYR A 248 3.82 -4.96 -6.50
N VAL A 249 4.16 -6.04 -7.22
CA VAL A 249 5.49 -6.23 -7.78
C VAL A 249 5.42 -5.90 -9.27
N ALA A 250 6.38 -5.10 -9.73
CA ALA A 250 6.49 -4.76 -11.14
C ALA A 250 6.74 -6.03 -11.97
N ILE A 251 5.98 -6.18 -13.05
CA ILE A 251 6.15 -7.27 -14.02
C ILE A 251 7.38 -6.91 -14.87
N THR A 252 8.57 -7.29 -14.39
CA THR A 252 9.88 -6.87 -14.93
C THR A 252 10.57 -7.94 -15.79
N SER A 253 10.11 -9.19 -15.76
CA SER A 253 10.81 -10.31 -16.39
C SER A 253 10.74 -10.31 -17.91
N ASP A 254 9.88 -9.51 -18.50
CA ASP A 254 9.49 -9.64 -19.90
C ASP A 254 9.74 -8.31 -20.59
N LYS A 255 10.93 -8.18 -21.22
CA LYS A 255 11.46 -6.93 -21.80
C LYS A 255 10.52 -6.21 -22.78
N SER A 256 9.44 -6.83 -23.29
CA SER A 256 8.44 -6.12 -24.10
C SER A 256 7.41 -5.31 -23.31
N VAL A 257 7.06 -5.72 -22.08
CA VAL A 257 5.90 -5.13 -21.38
C VAL A 257 6.25 -3.68 -21.04
N ILE A 258 7.54 -3.45 -20.80
CA ILE A 258 8.20 -2.16 -20.60
C ILE A 258 8.12 -1.26 -21.85
N ASN A 259 7.87 -1.81 -23.04
CA ASN A 259 7.91 -1.10 -24.33
C ASN A 259 6.55 -0.99 -25.04
N PHE A 260 5.46 -1.39 -24.39
CA PHE A 260 4.13 -1.19 -24.95
C PHE A 260 3.74 0.29 -24.87
N ALA A 261 3.22 0.85 -25.95
CA ALA A 261 2.63 2.18 -25.98
C ALA A 261 1.37 2.12 -26.83
N ASP A 262 0.29 2.68 -26.31
CA ASP A 262 -0.99 2.74 -27.02
C ASP A 262 -1.58 4.14 -26.91
N LYS A 263 -2.81 4.34 -27.36
CA LYS A 263 -3.51 5.61 -27.34
C LYS A 263 -4.95 5.43 -26.86
N VAL A 264 -5.49 6.51 -26.29
CA VAL A 264 -6.93 6.67 -26.16
C VAL A 264 -7.50 7.01 -27.53
N ARG A 265 -8.44 6.20 -28.02
CA ARG A 265 -9.12 6.40 -29.30
C ARG A 265 -10.19 7.49 -29.17
N ILE A 266 -10.61 8.06 -30.29
CA ILE A 266 -11.66 9.09 -30.30
C ILE A 266 -12.95 8.47 -29.74
N GLY A 267 -13.56 9.12 -28.73
CA GLY A 267 -14.75 8.64 -28.04
C GLY A 267 -14.49 7.58 -26.96
N GLU A 268 -13.24 7.18 -26.74
CA GLU A 268 -12.83 6.24 -25.70
C GLU A 268 -12.45 7.01 -24.42
N THR A 269 -12.87 6.53 -23.24
CA THR A 269 -12.35 7.04 -21.96
C THR A 269 -11.04 6.35 -21.61
N LEU A 270 -10.25 6.92 -20.70
CA LEU A 270 -9.04 6.25 -20.23
C LEU A 270 -9.36 4.86 -19.65
N HIS A 271 -10.47 4.71 -18.91
CA HIS A 271 -10.91 3.42 -18.38
C HIS A 271 -11.07 2.36 -19.48
N VAL A 272 -11.80 2.69 -20.55
CA VAL A 272 -12.03 1.76 -21.67
C VAL A 272 -10.71 1.41 -22.36
N ALA A 273 -9.83 2.39 -22.56
CA ALA A 273 -8.51 2.16 -23.15
C ALA A 273 -7.66 1.20 -22.30
N LEU A 274 -7.63 1.38 -20.98
CA LEU A 274 -6.88 0.50 -20.09
C LEU A 274 -7.44 -0.92 -20.04
N THR A 275 -8.76 -1.08 -20.01
CA THR A 275 -9.39 -2.41 -20.06
C THR A 275 -9.06 -3.11 -21.38
N ARG A 276 -9.15 -2.42 -22.53
CA ARG A 276 -8.77 -2.98 -23.84
C ARG A 276 -7.30 -3.39 -23.89
N ILE A 277 -6.39 -2.53 -23.42
CA ILE A 277 -4.94 -2.83 -23.37
C ILE A 277 -4.69 -4.12 -22.58
N VAL A 278 -5.28 -4.23 -21.39
CA VAL A 278 -5.05 -5.35 -20.47
C VAL A 278 -5.68 -6.64 -20.99
N LYS A 279 -6.94 -6.56 -21.44
CA LYS A 279 -7.76 -7.73 -21.77
C LYS A 279 -7.58 -8.19 -23.21
N ASP A 280 -7.65 -7.27 -24.16
CA ASP A 280 -7.79 -7.60 -25.58
C ASP A 280 -6.42 -7.60 -26.27
N ASP A 281 -5.61 -6.55 -26.03
CA ASP A 281 -4.34 -6.37 -26.73
C ASP A 281 -3.23 -7.24 -26.12
N LEU A 282 -3.12 -7.26 -24.79
CA LEU A 282 -2.08 -8.01 -24.08
C LEU A 282 -2.55 -9.33 -23.49
N LYS A 283 -3.87 -9.53 -23.36
CA LYS A 283 -4.48 -10.71 -22.71
C LYS A 283 -3.86 -11.04 -21.35
N LEU A 284 -3.48 -10.01 -20.60
CA LEU A 284 -2.83 -10.12 -19.29
C LEU A 284 -3.79 -10.59 -18.21
N ALA A 285 -5.01 -10.07 -18.22
CA ALA A 285 -6.03 -10.30 -17.21
C ALA A 285 -7.41 -10.00 -17.82
N PRO A 286 -8.52 -10.49 -17.26
CA PRO A 286 -9.85 -10.16 -17.76
C PRO A 286 -10.18 -8.67 -17.60
N ASP A 287 -9.57 -8.00 -16.62
CA ASP A 287 -9.64 -6.57 -16.38
C ASP A 287 -8.50 -6.14 -15.44
N TYR A 288 -8.28 -4.84 -15.30
CA TYR A 288 -7.37 -4.29 -14.30
C TYR A 288 -8.09 -3.92 -13.00
N PHE A 289 -7.38 -3.96 -11.87
CA PHE A 289 -7.98 -3.67 -10.58
C PHE A 289 -8.01 -2.16 -10.27
N ARG A 290 -6.84 -1.52 -10.40
CA ARG A 290 -6.61 -0.09 -10.17
C ARG A 290 -5.60 0.43 -11.17
N ALA A 291 -5.64 1.73 -11.42
CA ALA A 291 -4.61 2.42 -12.20
C ALA A 291 -4.26 3.75 -11.54
N LYS A 292 -3.00 4.16 -11.69
CA LYS A 292 -2.47 5.44 -11.23
C LYS A 292 -1.87 6.18 -12.41
N VAL A 293 -2.45 7.32 -12.76
CA VAL A 293 -1.87 8.24 -13.75
C VAL A 293 -0.87 9.10 -13.01
N MET A 294 0.40 8.98 -13.40
CA MET A 294 1.51 9.69 -12.76
C MET A 294 1.45 11.18 -13.07
N GLN A 295 2.01 12.01 -12.18
CA GLN A 295 2.10 13.46 -12.39
C GLN A 295 2.86 13.85 -13.66
N ARG A 296 3.78 12.99 -14.11
CA ARG A 296 4.59 13.19 -15.31
C ARG A 296 3.75 13.05 -16.58
N ILE A 297 3.71 14.13 -17.37
CA ILE A 297 3.22 14.14 -18.74
C ILE A 297 4.40 14.38 -19.67
N GLU A 298 4.53 13.55 -20.69
CA GLU A 298 5.47 13.77 -21.79
C GLU A 298 4.71 14.19 -23.05
N PHE A 299 5.43 14.67 -24.05
CA PHE A 299 4.87 14.95 -25.37
C PHE A 299 5.66 14.17 -26.42
N ASP A 300 4.95 13.64 -27.40
CA ASP A 300 5.54 13.04 -28.59
C ASP A 300 4.89 13.61 -29.85
N LYS A 301 5.64 13.69 -30.95
CA LYS A 301 5.05 14.04 -32.25
C LYS A 301 4.34 12.81 -32.79
N ASP A 302 3.08 12.98 -33.14
CA ASP A 302 2.38 11.91 -33.82
C ASP A 302 2.73 11.86 -35.32
N LYS A 303 2.08 10.95 -36.06
CA LYS A 303 2.35 10.76 -37.50
C LYS A 303 2.04 12.00 -38.36
N GLU A 304 1.21 12.92 -37.86
CA GLU A 304 0.85 14.17 -38.52
C GLU A 304 1.77 15.32 -38.07
N GLY A 305 2.77 15.04 -37.21
CA GLY A 305 3.67 16.03 -36.65
C GLY A 305 3.09 16.80 -35.47
N ILE A 306 1.88 16.45 -35.00
CA ILE A 306 1.19 17.13 -33.91
C ILE A 306 1.76 16.65 -32.58
N LEU A 307 2.24 17.59 -31.76
CA LEU A 307 2.65 17.31 -30.39
C LEU A 307 1.47 16.79 -29.59
N THR A 308 1.57 15.55 -29.11
CA THR A 308 0.52 14.76 -28.48
C THR A 308 0.97 14.36 -27.08
N PRO A 309 0.14 14.57 -26.03
CA PRO A 309 0.49 14.19 -24.68
C PRO A 309 0.62 12.67 -24.54
N ARG A 310 1.54 12.24 -23.69
CA ARG A 310 1.77 10.86 -23.28
C ARG A 310 1.66 10.75 -21.76
N LEU A 311 0.65 10.01 -21.33
CA LEU A 311 0.39 9.73 -19.92
C LEU A 311 1.18 8.50 -19.48
N TRP A 312 1.84 8.60 -18.33
CA TRP A 312 2.47 7.47 -17.65
C TRP A 312 1.46 6.85 -16.70
N VAL A 313 1.13 5.57 -16.91
CA VAL A 313 0.04 4.91 -16.17
C VAL A 313 0.55 3.62 -15.53
N ASN A 314 0.58 3.57 -14.21
CA ASN A 314 0.78 2.31 -13.50
C ASN A 314 -0.56 1.57 -13.45
N ILE A 315 -0.57 0.32 -13.90
CA ILE A 315 -1.74 -0.55 -13.98
C ILE A 315 -1.51 -1.74 -13.04
N TYR A 316 -2.43 -1.90 -12.10
CA TYR A 316 -2.33 -2.89 -11.03
C TYR A 316 -3.34 -4.02 -11.29
N LEU A 317 -2.86 -5.25 -11.30
CA LEU A 317 -3.60 -6.47 -11.63
C LEU A 317 -3.67 -7.36 -10.40
N LYS A 318 -4.83 -8.02 -10.17
CA LYS A 318 -4.96 -9.01 -9.08
C LYS A 318 -4.22 -10.29 -9.42
N ASP A 319 -4.49 -10.83 -10.60
CA ASP A 319 -3.90 -12.06 -11.12
C ASP A 319 -3.54 -11.86 -12.59
N ILE A 320 -2.47 -12.51 -13.06
CA ILE A 320 -2.08 -12.49 -14.48
C ILE A 320 -2.23 -13.87 -15.13
N HIS A 321 -2.72 -13.89 -16.36
CA HIS A 321 -2.71 -15.07 -17.23
C HIS A 321 -1.32 -15.26 -17.82
N ARG A 322 -0.53 -16.17 -17.24
CA ARG A 322 0.77 -16.57 -17.79
C ARG A 322 0.58 -17.58 -18.93
N SER A 323 0.10 -17.12 -20.09
CA SER A 323 0.01 -17.95 -21.28
C SER A 323 1.37 -18.01 -22.01
N ALA A 324 1.61 -19.08 -22.78
CA ALA A 324 2.81 -19.16 -23.63
C ALA A 324 2.82 -18.06 -24.73
N GLU A 325 1.63 -17.62 -25.17
CA GLU A 325 1.47 -16.47 -26.07
C GLU A 325 1.97 -15.17 -25.45
N PHE A 326 1.70 -14.96 -24.15
CA PHE A 326 2.17 -13.79 -23.42
C PHE A 326 3.70 -13.71 -23.42
N ILE A 327 4.40 -14.81 -23.09
CA ILE A 327 5.87 -14.88 -23.12
C ILE A 327 6.43 -14.62 -24.53
N ALA A 328 5.73 -15.07 -25.58
CA ALA A 328 6.17 -14.91 -26.97
C ALA A 328 5.92 -13.50 -27.55
N GLN A 329 4.76 -12.90 -27.25
CA GLN A 329 4.51 -11.48 -27.53
C GLN A 329 5.45 -10.61 -26.70
N SER A 330 5.89 -11.14 -25.55
CA SER A 330 6.69 -10.38 -24.62
C SER A 330 8.17 -10.16 -25.01
N GLN A 331 8.51 -10.60 -26.21
CA GLN A 331 9.84 -10.48 -26.81
C GLN A 331 9.84 -9.64 -28.09
N ARG A 332 8.68 -9.12 -28.53
CA ARG A 332 8.57 -8.35 -29.77
C ARG A 332 8.79 -6.85 -29.51
N SER A 333 9.96 -6.36 -29.88
CA SER A 333 10.26 -4.92 -29.98
C SER A 333 9.49 -4.29 -31.14
N TRP A 334 8.91 -3.11 -30.90
CA TRP A 334 8.36 -2.17 -31.92
C TRP A 334 7.77 -2.81 -33.18
N THR A 335 6.55 -3.33 -33.09
CA THR A 335 5.71 -3.50 -34.27
C THR A 335 4.37 -2.84 -34.03
N SER A 336 4.05 -1.83 -34.85
CA SER A 336 2.68 -1.32 -34.91
C SER A 336 1.74 -2.49 -35.23
N LEU A 337 0.71 -2.69 -34.41
CA LEU A 337 -0.30 -3.75 -34.57
C LEU A 337 -1.05 -3.73 -35.92
N ASN A 338 -0.82 -2.72 -36.76
CA ASN A 338 -1.40 -2.61 -38.09
C ASN A 338 -0.79 -3.56 -39.16
N ASN A 339 0.23 -4.36 -38.85
CA ASN A 339 0.84 -5.28 -39.83
C ASN A 339 0.33 -6.72 -39.79
N GLN A 340 -0.76 -7.03 -39.07
CA GLN A 340 -1.36 -8.38 -39.06
C GLN A 340 -2.69 -8.48 -39.86
N LYS A 341 -2.77 -7.78 -41.00
CA LYS A 341 -3.76 -8.09 -42.05
C LYS A 341 -3.10 -8.07 -43.42
N SER A 342 -2.43 -9.17 -43.74
CA SER A 342 -2.24 -9.68 -45.09
C SER A 342 -1.53 -11.02 -44.98
N ASN A 343 -2.32 -12.08 -44.83
CA ASN A 343 -2.14 -13.38 -45.48
C ASN A 343 -3.49 -14.06 -45.51
#